data_AF-A0A107END1-F1
#
_entry.id   AF-A0A107END1-F1
#
_cell.length_a   1.000
_cell.length_b   1.000
_cell.length_c   1.000
_cell.angle_alpha   90.00
_cell.angle_beta   90.00
_cell.angle_gamma   90.00
#
_symmetry.space_group_name_H-M   'P 1'
#
loop_
_entity.id
_entity.type
_entity.pdbx_description
1 polymer ?
#
loop_
_entity_poly.entity_id
_entity_poly.type
_entity_poly.pdbx_seq_one_letter_code
_entity_poly.pdbx_strand_id
1 'polypeptide(L)'
;MNDTSISHLCPDDTMRDAIDAMQADDAAAIRLLTDAAGCWPNDHRIRFLRGAVHAASHRYDEARVDFETSLELAPAFLIARFMLGFLDLTHGNAPRAADSWQALDMLPEGHTLRMLKAGLLDLANDRFDTAIAQLRAGMSSNEDYPLINRYISAVIELIETPAHSEESSATGILRYNDRASSTFH
;
A
#
# COMPACT_ATOMS: atom_id res chain seq x y z
N MET A 1 44.88 8.69 11.87
CA MET A 1 43.78 8.37 12.82
C MET A 1 42.49 8.53 12.05
N ASN A 2 41.67 7.47 11.95
CA ASN A 2 40.36 7.54 11.30
C ASN A 2 39.43 8.36 12.18
N ASP A 3 38.98 9.50 11.67
CA ASP A 3 37.99 10.34 12.33
C ASP A 3 36.63 9.66 12.17
N THR A 4 36.23 8.89 13.19
CA THR A 4 34.94 8.22 13.24
C THR A 4 33.86 9.26 13.50
N SER A 5 33.44 9.97 12.44
CA SER A 5 32.14 10.62 12.42
C SER A 5 31.13 9.61 12.92
N ILE A 6 30.54 9.86 14.10
CA ILE A 6 29.43 9.06 14.61
C ILE A 6 28.35 9.14 13.53
N SER A 7 28.17 8.04 12.79
CA SER A 7 27.10 7.97 11.80
C SER A 7 25.79 8.15 12.55
N HIS A 8 25.10 9.26 12.29
CA HIS A 8 23.74 9.50 12.77
C HIS A 8 22.73 8.52 12.14
N LEU A 9 23.19 7.73 11.17
CA LEU A 9 22.43 6.72 10.46
C LEU A 9 22.75 5.33 10.99
N CYS A 10 21.70 4.51 11.04
CA CYS A 10 21.73 3.09 11.32
C CYS A 10 22.69 2.37 10.34
N PRO A 11 23.57 1.48 10.84
CA PRO A 11 24.41 0.63 10.00
C PRO A 11 23.57 -0.22 9.03
N ASP A 12 24.11 -0.43 7.83
CA ASP A 12 23.43 -1.16 6.75
C ASP A 12 23.12 -2.61 7.14
N ASP A 13 23.97 -3.26 7.94
CA ASP A 13 23.72 -4.62 8.44
C ASP A 13 22.48 -4.68 9.33
N THR A 14 22.31 -3.71 10.23
CA THR A 14 21.13 -3.63 11.09
C THR A 14 19.86 -3.36 10.29
N MET A 15 19.96 -2.50 9.27
CA MET A 15 18.84 -2.25 8.35
C MET A 15 18.47 -3.49 7.54
N ARG A 16 19.48 -4.24 7.08
CA ARG A 16 19.30 -5.51 6.36
C ARG A 16 18.64 -6.57 7.23
N ASP A 17 19.12 -6.78 8.45
CA ASP A 17 18.52 -7.74 9.40
C ASP A 17 17.04 -7.40 9.68
N ALA A 18 16.73 -6.10 9.82
CA ALA A 18 15.35 -5.65 9.98
C ALA A 18 14.50 -5.95 8.75
N ILE A 19 15.00 -5.64 7.54
CA ILE A 19 14.29 -5.90 6.27
C ILE A 19 14.06 -7.41 6.05
N ASP A 20 15.05 -8.24 6.35
CA ASP A 20 14.92 -9.70 6.26
C ASP A 20 13.83 -10.20 7.23
N ALA A 21 13.79 -9.66 8.45
CA ALA A 21 12.74 -9.95 9.41
C ALA A 21 11.35 -9.51 8.93
N MET A 22 11.22 -8.41 8.17
CA MET A 22 9.92 -7.98 7.62
C MET A 22 9.28 -9.01 6.69
N GLN A 23 10.07 -9.91 6.11
CA GLN A 23 9.57 -10.99 5.24
C GLN A 23 9.24 -12.26 6.02
N ALA A 24 9.84 -12.45 7.20
CA ALA A 24 9.74 -13.68 7.96
C ALA A 24 8.78 -13.59 9.16
N ASP A 25 8.86 -12.50 9.92
CA ASP A 25 8.11 -12.30 11.16
C ASP A 25 8.01 -10.81 11.51
N ASP A 26 6.80 -10.26 11.39
CA ASP A 26 6.49 -8.89 11.77
C ASP A 26 6.92 -8.57 13.21
N ALA A 27 6.69 -9.51 14.16
CA ALA A 27 7.03 -9.32 15.57
C ALA A 27 8.54 -9.11 15.77
N ALA A 28 9.34 -9.94 15.10
CA ALA A 28 10.79 -9.81 15.10
C ALA A 28 11.26 -8.50 14.47
N ALA A 29 10.67 -8.11 13.33
CA ALA A 29 11.01 -6.87 12.63
C ALA A 29 10.74 -5.63 13.50
N ILE A 30 9.58 -5.54 14.16
CA ILE A 30 9.25 -4.41 15.05
C ILE A 30 10.24 -4.33 16.20
N ARG A 31 10.62 -5.47 16.79
CA ARG A 31 11.59 -5.50 17.89
C ARG A 31 12.93 -4.95 17.44
N LEU A 32 13.46 -5.45 16.31
CA LEU A 32 14.73 -4.97 15.74
C LEU A 32 14.68 -3.48 15.42
N LEU A 33 13.59 -3.00 14.81
CA LEU A 33 13.42 -1.60 14.45
C LEU A 33 13.22 -0.70 15.68
N THR A 34 12.63 -1.22 16.75
CA THR A 34 12.48 -0.49 18.02
C THR A 34 13.83 -0.36 18.73
N ASP A 35 14.61 -1.44 18.79
CA ASP A 35 15.96 -1.43 19.33
C ASP A 35 16.84 -0.44 18.52
N ALA A 36 16.77 -0.50 17.20
CA ALA A 36 17.49 0.41 16.31
C ALA A 36 17.05 1.87 16.48
N ALA A 37 15.74 2.14 16.64
CA ALA A 37 15.25 3.50 16.88
C ALA A 37 15.75 4.09 18.21
N GLY A 38 16.05 3.25 19.20
CA GLY A 38 16.70 3.68 20.45
C GLY A 38 18.15 4.11 20.26
N CYS A 39 18.88 3.43 19.36
CA CYS A 39 20.28 3.71 19.06
C CYS A 39 20.46 4.87 18.06
N TRP A 40 19.57 4.97 17.07
CA TRP A 40 19.62 5.96 15.98
C TRP A 40 18.29 6.70 15.83
N PRO A 41 17.91 7.54 16.82
CA PRO A 41 16.58 8.15 16.87
C PRO A 41 16.28 9.12 15.74
N ASN A 42 17.32 9.65 15.07
CA ASN A 42 17.20 10.62 13.98
C ASN A 42 17.26 9.97 12.58
N ASP A 43 17.40 8.64 12.49
CA ASP A 43 17.35 7.95 11.21
C ASP A 43 15.89 7.71 10.79
N HIS A 44 15.39 8.59 9.93
CA HIS A 44 14.02 8.54 9.39
C HIS A 44 13.67 7.22 8.72
N ARG A 45 14.66 6.48 8.20
CA ARG A 45 14.47 5.19 7.52
C ARG A 45 13.97 4.12 8.49
N ILE A 46 14.44 4.14 9.74
CA ILE A 46 13.98 3.19 10.78
C ILE A 46 12.50 3.41 11.06
N ARG A 47 12.10 4.68 11.25
CA ARG A 47 10.69 5.05 11.48
C ARG A 47 9.81 4.58 10.33
N PHE A 48 10.24 4.83 9.09
CA PHE A 48 9.52 4.37 7.91
C PHE A 48 9.38 2.85 7.85
N LEU A 49 10.46 2.09 8.05
CA LEU A 49 10.41 0.63 8.00
C LEU A 49 9.48 0.09 9.09
N ARG A 50 9.53 0.65 10.31
CA ARG A 50 8.66 0.21 11.41
C ARG A 50 7.20 0.53 11.11
N GLY A 51 6.93 1.71 10.57
CA GLY A 51 5.60 2.08 10.08
C GLY A 51 5.09 1.14 8.99
N ALA A 52 5.95 0.71 8.07
CA ALA A 52 5.60 -0.27 7.04
C ALA A 52 5.22 -1.64 7.66
N VAL A 53 5.97 -2.11 8.66
CA VAL A 53 5.60 -3.36 9.38
C VAL A 53 4.29 -3.18 10.14
N HIS A 54 4.11 -2.08 10.87
CA HIS A 54 2.85 -1.78 11.54
C HIS A 54 1.66 -1.80 10.56
N ALA A 55 1.79 -1.18 9.39
CA ALA A 55 0.74 -1.18 8.37
C ALA A 55 0.44 -2.59 7.83
N ALA A 56 1.47 -3.42 7.62
CA ALA A 56 1.29 -4.80 7.20
C ALA A 56 0.60 -5.66 8.26
N SER A 57 0.87 -5.41 9.55
CA SER A 57 0.18 -6.06 10.67
C SER A 57 -1.17 -5.40 11.03
N HIS A 58 -1.76 -4.58 10.14
CA HIS A 58 -3.02 -3.86 10.36
C HIS A 58 -3.06 -2.91 11.58
N ARG A 59 -1.89 -2.50 12.08
CA ARG A 59 -1.72 -1.53 13.18
C ARG A 59 -1.57 -0.13 12.61
N TYR A 60 -2.68 0.40 12.11
CA TYR A 60 -2.68 1.61 11.28
C TYR A 60 -2.38 2.90 12.05
N ASP A 61 -2.77 2.97 13.32
CA ASP A 61 -2.50 4.13 14.17
C ASP A 61 -1.00 4.24 14.46
N GLU A 62 -0.34 3.13 14.84
CA GLU A 62 1.11 3.10 15.03
C GLU A 62 1.85 3.35 13.72
N ALA A 63 1.38 2.79 12.61
CA ALA A 63 1.96 3.03 11.29
C ALA A 63 1.95 4.52 10.92
N ARG A 64 0.83 5.20 11.16
CA ARG A 64 0.69 6.63 10.91
C ARG A 64 1.69 7.44 11.71
N VAL A 65 1.78 7.20 13.02
CA VAL A 65 2.73 7.91 13.91
C VAL A 65 4.16 7.74 13.41
N ASP A 66 4.52 6.53 12.99
CA ASP A 66 5.87 6.24 12.48
C ASP A 66 6.16 6.92 11.14
N PHE A 67 5.21 6.94 10.21
CA PHE A 67 5.38 7.66 8.94
C PHE A 67 5.41 9.18 9.13
N GLU A 68 4.59 9.74 10.02
CA GLU A 68 4.61 11.15 10.38
C GLU A 68 5.97 11.53 10.99
N THR A 69 6.47 10.74 11.94
CA THR A 69 7.81 10.95 12.52
C THR A 69 8.91 10.86 11.47
N SER A 70 8.81 9.93 10.52
CA SER A 70 9.76 9.81 9.41
C SER A 70 9.79 11.08 8.56
N LEU A 71 8.63 11.67 8.27
CA LEU A 71 8.52 12.92 7.52
C LEU A 71 8.96 14.16 8.31
N GLU A 72 8.76 14.17 9.63
CA GLU A 72 9.31 15.23 10.49
C GLU A 72 10.84 15.27 10.42
N LEU A 73 11.48 14.09 10.45
CA LEU A 73 12.93 13.95 10.33
C LEU A 73 13.43 14.20 8.91
N ALA A 74 12.66 13.82 7.89
CA ALA A 74 13.02 13.98 6.48
C ALA A 74 11.79 14.39 5.63
N PRO A 75 11.47 15.69 5.53
CA PRO A 75 10.29 16.15 4.79
C PRO A 75 10.30 15.82 3.29
N ALA A 76 11.49 15.63 2.71
CA ALA A 76 11.67 15.24 1.31
C ALA A 76 11.56 13.72 1.08
N PHE A 77 11.30 12.92 2.12
CA PHE A 77 11.17 11.48 2.02
C PHE A 77 9.78 11.08 1.49
N LEU A 78 9.58 11.30 0.20
CA LEU A 78 8.28 11.22 -0.46
C LEU A 78 7.58 9.86 -0.32
N ILE A 79 8.33 8.79 -0.08
CA ILE A 79 7.75 7.46 0.15
C ILE A 79 6.95 7.37 1.47
N ALA A 80 7.38 8.04 2.55
CA ALA A 80 6.60 8.09 3.79
C ALA A 80 5.30 8.89 3.58
N ARG A 81 5.37 9.97 2.78
CA ARG A 81 4.20 10.75 2.38
C ARG A 81 3.25 9.93 1.51
N PHE A 82 3.80 9.12 0.61
CA PHE A 82 3.03 8.18 -0.18
C PHE A 82 2.26 7.20 0.73
N MET A 83 2.93 6.60 1.71
CA MET A 83 2.33 5.64 2.64
C MET A 83 1.25 6.25 3.54
N LEU A 84 1.39 7.51 3.97
CA LEU A 84 0.31 8.19 4.71
C LEU A 84 -0.94 8.37 3.87
N GLY A 85 -0.80 8.85 2.63
CA GLY A 85 -1.94 8.96 1.73
C GLY A 85 -2.55 7.59 1.40
N PHE A 86 -1.73 6.54 1.30
CA PHE A 86 -2.21 5.17 1.12
C PHE A 86 -3.08 4.72 2.29
N LEU A 87 -2.64 4.96 3.53
CA LEU A 87 -3.44 4.68 4.73
C LEU A 87 -4.75 5.48 4.72
N ASP A 88 -4.72 6.76 4.35
CA ASP A 88 -5.95 7.57 4.28
C ASP A 88 -6.93 7.04 3.24
N LEU A 89 -6.44 6.62 2.08
CA LEU A 89 -7.26 6.08 1.01
C LEU A 89 -7.93 4.75 1.42
N THR A 90 -7.18 3.82 2.01
CA THR A 90 -7.70 2.50 2.42
C THR A 90 -8.69 2.60 3.58
N HIS A 91 -8.68 3.69 4.32
CA HIS A 91 -9.69 4.01 5.35
C HIS A 91 -10.84 4.88 4.81
N GLY A 92 -10.98 5.00 3.49
CA GLY A 92 -12.10 5.68 2.84
C GLY A 92 -11.98 7.21 2.80
N ASN A 93 -10.82 7.78 3.14
CA ASN A 93 -10.58 9.22 3.12
C ASN A 93 -9.76 9.64 1.89
N ALA A 94 -10.34 9.45 0.71
CA ALA A 94 -9.72 9.85 -0.55
C ALA A 94 -9.33 11.34 -0.64
N PRO A 95 -10.11 12.31 -0.10
CA PRO A 95 -9.69 13.71 -0.07
C PRO A 95 -8.37 13.92 0.70
N ARG A 96 -8.23 13.33 1.90
CA ARG A 96 -7.00 13.44 2.70
C ARG A 96 -5.82 12.75 2.03
N ALA A 97 -6.06 11.63 1.33
CA ALA A 97 -5.04 10.98 0.52
C ALA A 97 -4.54 11.90 -0.62
N ALA A 98 -5.46 12.54 -1.34
CA ALA A 98 -5.12 13.48 -2.41
C ALA A 98 -4.31 14.68 -1.90
N ASP A 99 -4.68 15.26 -0.76
CA ASP A 99 -3.93 16.35 -0.11
C ASP A 99 -2.52 15.91 0.28
N SER A 100 -2.39 14.72 0.87
CA SER A 100 -1.09 14.14 1.22
C SER A 100 -0.23 13.94 -0.01
N TRP A 101 -0.81 13.57 -1.14
CA TRP A 101 -0.07 13.31 -2.37
C TRP A 101 0.14 14.51 -3.30
N GLN A 102 -0.27 15.72 -2.92
CA GLN A 102 -0.10 16.90 -3.76
C GLN A 102 1.37 17.14 -4.16
N ALA A 103 2.31 16.90 -3.24
CA ALA A 103 3.74 17.05 -3.52
C ALA A 103 4.26 16.09 -4.62
N LEU A 104 3.58 14.95 -4.84
CA LEU A 104 3.95 13.98 -5.85
C LEU A 104 3.62 14.45 -7.28
N ASP A 105 2.76 15.47 -7.44
CA ASP A 105 2.44 16.03 -8.76
C ASP A 105 3.62 16.78 -9.40
N MET A 106 4.60 17.17 -8.58
CA MET A 106 5.83 17.82 -9.03
C MET A 106 6.87 16.83 -9.57
N LEU A 107 6.65 15.52 -9.38
CA LEU A 107 7.54 14.49 -9.89
C LEU A 107 7.38 14.31 -11.40
N PRO A 108 8.40 13.82 -12.12
CA PRO A 108 8.26 13.46 -13.52
C PRO A 108 7.09 12.51 -13.78
N GLU A 109 6.48 12.57 -14.95
CA GLU A 109 5.29 11.75 -15.30
C GLU A 109 5.56 10.24 -15.17
N GLY A 110 6.75 9.79 -15.54
CA GLY A 110 7.18 8.39 -15.40
C GLY A 110 7.69 8.01 -14.01
N HIS A 111 7.63 8.90 -13.01
CA HIS A 111 8.07 8.58 -11.66
C HIS A 111 7.07 7.65 -10.97
N THR A 112 7.55 6.53 -10.42
CA THR A 112 6.73 5.48 -9.82
C THR A 112 5.67 6.00 -8.84
N LEU A 113 6.06 6.82 -7.86
CA LEU A 113 5.10 7.37 -6.87
C LEU A 113 3.98 8.20 -7.48
N ARG A 114 4.25 8.92 -8.58
CA ARG A 114 3.23 9.71 -9.29
C ARG A 114 2.28 8.78 -10.05
N MET A 115 2.81 7.75 -10.71
CA MET A 115 2.00 6.74 -11.41
C MET A 115 1.11 5.95 -10.45
N LEU A 116 1.67 5.48 -9.33
CA LEU A 116 0.92 4.72 -8.33
C LEU A 116 -0.14 5.57 -7.65
N LYS A 117 0.16 6.84 -7.33
CA LYS A 117 -0.83 7.81 -6.85
C LYS A 117 -2.01 7.92 -7.82
N ALA A 118 -1.73 8.10 -9.12
CA ALA A 118 -2.79 8.23 -10.13
C ALA A 118 -3.70 6.99 -10.13
N GLY A 119 -3.11 5.79 -10.13
CA GLY A 119 -3.88 4.53 -10.12
C GLY A 119 -4.73 4.37 -8.86
N LEU A 120 -4.18 4.74 -7.70
CA LEU A 120 -4.90 4.71 -6.43
C LEU A 120 -6.05 5.74 -6.36
N LEU A 121 -5.89 6.91 -6.98
CA LEU A 121 -6.97 7.90 -7.06
C LEU A 121 -8.03 7.51 -8.09
N ASP A 122 -7.65 6.91 -9.21
CA ASP A 122 -8.61 6.36 -10.17
C ASP A 122 -9.42 5.21 -9.54
N LEU A 123 -8.79 4.39 -8.69
CA LEU A 123 -9.49 3.39 -7.87
C LEU A 123 -10.57 4.02 -6.98
N ALA A 124 -10.24 5.10 -6.27
CA ALA A 124 -11.21 5.80 -5.42
C ALA A 124 -12.33 6.51 -6.20
N ASN A 125 -12.20 6.61 -7.53
CA ASN A 125 -13.24 7.12 -8.43
C ASN A 125 -13.94 6.00 -9.22
N ASP A 126 -13.87 4.75 -8.75
CA ASP A 126 -14.46 3.55 -9.36
C ASP A 126 -13.97 3.25 -10.79
N ARG A 127 -12.81 3.76 -11.18
CA ARG A 127 -12.20 3.52 -12.50
C ARG A 127 -11.29 2.30 -12.47
N PHE A 128 -11.84 1.15 -12.10
CA PHE A 128 -11.09 -0.07 -11.79
C PHE A 128 -10.14 -0.52 -12.91
N ASP A 129 -10.60 -0.55 -14.17
CA ASP A 129 -9.76 -1.00 -15.30
C ASP A 129 -8.52 -0.10 -15.49
N THR A 130 -8.73 1.21 -15.38
CA THR A 130 -7.64 2.21 -15.52
C THR A 130 -6.69 2.13 -14.32
N ALA A 131 -7.26 2.01 -13.12
CA ALA A 131 -6.49 1.85 -11.89
C ALA A 131 -5.58 0.61 -11.95
N ILE A 132 -6.12 -0.57 -12.29
CA ILE A 132 -5.34 -1.81 -12.39
C ILE A 132 -4.18 -1.65 -13.40
N ALA A 133 -4.45 -1.09 -14.57
CA ALA A 133 -3.43 -0.89 -15.60
C ALA A 133 -2.29 0.02 -15.11
N GLN A 134 -2.63 1.16 -14.49
CA GLN A 134 -1.66 2.11 -13.96
C GLN A 134 -0.87 1.53 -12.77
N LEU A 135 -1.55 0.84 -11.84
CA LEU A 135 -0.92 0.21 -10.68
C LEU A 135 0.07 -0.88 -11.10
N ARG A 136 -0.30 -1.73 -12.08
CA ARG A 136 0.61 -2.73 -12.65
C ARG A 136 1.82 -2.10 -13.32
N ALA A 137 1.61 -1.06 -14.12
CA ALA A 137 2.71 -0.36 -14.80
C ALA A 137 3.67 0.31 -13.79
N GLY A 138 3.12 0.99 -12.77
CA GLY A 138 3.90 1.61 -11.71
C GLY A 138 4.69 0.58 -10.90
N MET A 139 4.07 -0.53 -10.52
CA MET A 139 4.71 -1.62 -9.79
C MET A 139 5.82 -2.30 -10.60
N SER A 140 5.57 -2.56 -11.90
CA SER A 140 6.54 -3.22 -12.78
C SER A 140 7.78 -2.38 -13.08
N SER A 141 7.68 -1.05 -12.97
CA SER A 141 8.78 -0.11 -13.18
C SER A 141 9.41 0.40 -11.87
N ASN A 142 8.93 -0.10 -10.72
CA ASN A 142 9.37 0.35 -9.41
C ASN A 142 10.69 -0.32 -9.00
N GLU A 143 11.80 0.35 -9.28
CA GLU A 143 13.14 -0.06 -8.81
C GLU A 143 13.49 0.62 -7.48
N ASP A 144 12.98 1.83 -7.23
CA ASP A 144 13.40 2.67 -6.10
C ASP A 144 12.74 2.28 -4.76
N TYR A 145 11.52 1.72 -4.80
CA TYR A 145 10.70 1.49 -3.61
C TYR A 145 10.09 0.08 -3.59
N PRO A 146 10.89 -1.00 -3.66
CA PRO A 146 10.35 -2.37 -3.78
C PRO A 146 9.40 -2.75 -2.63
N LEU A 147 9.59 -2.18 -1.44
CA LEU A 147 8.74 -2.42 -0.27
C LEU A 147 7.27 -2.06 -0.48
N ILE A 148 6.95 -1.10 -1.35
CA ILE A 148 5.54 -0.71 -1.57
C ILE A 148 4.80 -1.63 -2.53
N ASN A 149 5.51 -2.43 -3.33
CA ASN A 149 4.89 -3.33 -4.30
C ASN A 149 3.93 -4.31 -3.63
N ARG A 150 4.22 -4.77 -2.41
CA ARG A 150 3.31 -5.66 -1.66
C ARG A 150 1.94 -5.03 -1.40
N TYR A 151 1.88 -3.73 -1.11
CA TYR A 151 0.61 -3.04 -0.87
C TYR A 151 -0.16 -2.85 -2.17
N ILE A 152 0.56 -2.51 -3.25
CA ILE A 152 -0.04 -2.35 -4.58
C ILE A 152 -0.58 -3.69 -5.11
N SER A 153 0.18 -4.78 -4.97
CA SER A 153 -0.29 -6.13 -5.30
C SER A 153 -1.56 -6.50 -4.54
N ALA A 154 -1.59 -6.27 -3.22
CA ALA A 154 -2.78 -6.56 -2.41
C ALA A 154 -4.00 -5.74 -2.85
N VAL A 155 -3.82 -4.48 -3.27
CA VAL A 155 -4.89 -3.67 -3.85
C VAL A 155 -5.39 -4.24 -5.17
N ILE A 156 -4.48 -4.60 -6.09
CA ILE A 156 -4.85 -5.20 -7.38
C ILE A 156 -5.61 -6.50 -7.15
N GLU A 157 -5.11 -7.38 -6.28
CA GLU A 157 -5.76 -8.64 -5.93
C GLU A 157 -7.16 -8.43 -5.36
N LEU A 158 -7.35 -7.44 -4.50
CA LEU A 158 -8.65 -7.10 -3.94
C LEU A 158 -9.66 -6.64 -5.01
N ILE A 159 -9.21 -5.86 -6.00
CA ILE A 159 -10.07 -5.37 -7.10
C ILE A 159 -10.41 -6.51 -8.07
N GLU A 160 -9.42 -7.34 -8.40
CA GLU A 160 -9.59 -8.45 -9.35
C GLU A 160 -10.34 -9.64 -8.74
N THR A 161 -10.33 -9.76 -7.41
CA THR A 161 -11.21 -10.69 -6.72
C THR A 161 -12.64 -10.27 -7.01
N PRO A 162 -13.48 -11.12 -7.64
CA PRO A 162 -14.83 -10.75 -7.99
C PRO A 162 -15.65 -10.50 -6.71
N ALA A 163 -15.76 -9.23 -6.33
CA ALA A 163 -16.79 -8.77 -5.41
C ALA A 163 -18.12 -8.92 -6.16
N HIS A 164 -18.92 -9.92 -5.79
CA HIS A 164 -20.22 -10.32 -6.38
C HIS A 164 -20.12 -11.30 -7.57
N SER A 165 -19.84 -12.56 -7.25
CA SER A 165 -20.64 -13.64 -7.82
C SER A 165 -22.10 -13.54 -7.31
N GLU A 166 -22.86 -12.54 -7.76
CA GLU A 166 -24.32 -12.52 -7.59
C GLU A 166 -25.00 -12.26 -8.94
N GLU A 167 -24.86 -13.18 -9.90
CA GLU A 167 -25.87 -13.38 -10.97
C GLU A 167 -25.70 -14.66 -11.79
N SER A 168 -25.20 -15.75 -11.20
CA SER A 168 -25.39 -17.08 -11.78
C SER A 168 -26.77 -17.66 -11.43
N SER A 169 -27.84 -16.95 -11.77
CA SER A 169 -29.20 -17.53 -11.94
C SER A 169 -30.15 -16.61 -12.73
N ALA A 170 -29.64 -15.86 -13.71
CA ALA A 170 -30.48 -15.25 -14.74
C ALA A 170 -30.48 -16.09 -16.03
N THR A 171 -30.66 -17.41 -15.93
CA THR A 171 -31.03 -18.23 -17.11
C THR A 171 -31.79 -19.50 -16.71
N GLY A 172 -32.84 -19.32 -15.90
CA GLY A 172 -33.84 -20.35 -15.63
C GLY A 172 -35.18 -20.11 -16.34
N ILE A 173 -35.25 -19.25 -17.36
CA ILE A 173 -36.43 -19.13 -18.22
C ILE A 173 -36.41 -20.28 -19.22
N LEU A 174 -36.62 -21.51 -18.74
CA LEU A 174 -37.25 -22.54 -19.56
C LEU A 174 -38.75 -22.45 -19.31
N ARG A 175 -39.37 -21.76 -20.28
CA ARG A 175 -40.79 -21.76 -20.61
C ARG A 175 -41.45 -23.08 -20.23
N TYR A 176 -42.35 -23.05 -19.26
CA TYR A 176 -43.45 -24.00 -19.22
C TYR A 176 -44.73 -23.25 -19.56
N ASN A 177 -44.89 -22.97 -20.86
CA ASN A 177 -46.17 -22.59 -21.41
C ASN A 177 -46.77 -23.81 -22.11
N ASP A 178 -47.82 -24.31 -21.48
CA ASP A 178 -49.05 -24.78 -22.12
C ASP A 178 -48.99 -26.00 -23.06
N ARG A 179 -49.51 -27.12 -22.57
CA ARG A 179 -50.55 -27.85 -23.32
C ARG A 179 -51.64 -28.33 -22.38
N ALA A 180 -52.73 -27.59 -22.36
CA ALA A 180 -54.07 -28.12 -22.19
C ALA A 180 -54.29 -29.38 -23.03
N SER A 181 -54.94 -30.39 -22.44
CA SER A 181 -56.00 -31.21 -23.06
C SER A 181 -56.67 -32.07 -21.99
N SER A 182 -57.93 -31.73 -21.70
CA SER A 182 -59.12 -32.62 -21.70
C SER A 182 -58.90 -34.08 -21.25
N THR A 183 -59.73 -34.69 -20.40
CA THR A 183 -61.20 -34.75 -20.47
C THR A 183 -61.75 -35.53 -19.26
N PHE A 184 -63.01 -35.24 -18.90
CA PHE A 184 -63.94 -36.05 -18.11
C PHE A 184 -63.83 -37.58 -18.32
N HIS A 185 -63.92 -38.38 -17.25
CA HIS A 185 -65.15 -39.05 -16.77
C HIS A 185 -64.86 -39.79 -15.46
#